data_AF-A0A4U5VDI7-F1
#
_entry.id   AF-A0A4U5VDI7-F1
#
_cell.length_a   1.000
_cell.length_b   1.000
_cell.length_c   1.000
_cell.angle_alpha   90.00
_cell.angle_beta   90.00
_cell.angle_gamma   90.00
#
_symmetry.space_group_name_H-M   'P 1'
#
loop_
_entity.id
_entity.type
_entity.pdbx_description
1 polymer ?
#
loop_
_entity_poly.entity_id
_entity_poly.type
_entity_poly.pdbx_seq_one_letter_code
_entity_poly.pdbx_strand_id
1 'polypeptide(L)'
;MQMQMAENVCHAIHTFMLTDLSGSLTDGPVNYKYKTKCTWLIEGYPNAVLRLRFNHFATECSWDHMYVYDGDSIYAPLIAVFSGLVVPEFRGNETVPEVVTTSGYALLHFFSDAAYNLTGFNIAYSINSCPNNCSGRGRCSTANSVSGRVYCECEEYWKGEACNIPYCRDNCGSPDHGYCDLTGEKLCVCNDSWQGPDCSLSVPSTEAFWVLPSIKPSAQSLGRASHQALVHSGLIYNLESSTWDVVPVGNGPLYRYGHSLALYQDDIYMFGGKLEAKSANVTDEMWVFNIPRRTWSPQKPAPPPPYALEGHTAHVVELADGEPVMLVFFGYSPIYSYINKVQEYNIRSNSWQVVSAGGAVVQGGYGHSSVYDEASGCVFVHGGYKALSNNKYGLVDHLYRYHVHTKTWMILGESGLARYLHSAVLLSGTLLVFGGNTHNDTSLSNGAKCFSADFMAYDIGYPSRTIDQMARGCFHLSTGTEKWSDEKEGALREEKRDYINS
;
A
#
# COMPACT_ATOMS: atom_id res chain seq x y z
N MET A 1 -12.72 19.63 48.37
CA MET A 1 -13.36 18.37 47.96
C MET A 1 -12.65 17.94 46.67
N GLN A 2 -11.60 17.12 46.78
CA GLN A 2 -10.88 16.59 45.63
C GLN A 2 -11.81 15.63 44.89
N MET A 3 -12.18 15.97 43.66
CA MET A 3 -12.90 15.07 42.77
C MET A 3 -11.85 14.11 42.21
N GLN A 4 -11.84 12.90 42.76
CA GLN A 4 -10.99 11.80 42.34
C GLN A 4 -11.48 11.34 40.95
N MET A 5 -10.86 11.84 39.87
CA MET A 5 -11.01 11.22 38.56
C MET A 5 -10.36 9.85 38.64
N ALA A 6 -11.17 8.79 38.61
CA ALA A 6 -10.67 7.42 38.49
C ALA A 6 -10.11 7.26 37.08
N GLU A 7 -8.80 7.47 36.91
CA GLU A 7 -8.17 7.35 35.60
C GLU A 7 -8.05 5.87 35.22
N ASN A 8 -8.58 5.49 34.05
CA ASN A 8 -8.53 4.14 33.45
C ASN A 8 -7.12 3.81 32.93
N VAL A 9 -6.14 3.87 33.82
CA VAL A 9 -4.71 3.83 33.51
C VAL A 9 -4.19 2.41 33.59
N CYS A 10 -3.60 1.93 32.50
CA CYS A 10 -3.03 0.59 32.47
C CYS A 10 -1.53 0.58 32.85
N HIS A 11 -1.21 -0.06 33.98
CA HIS A 11 0.16 -0.21 34.46
C HIS A 11 0.64 -1.68 34.58
N ALA A 12 -0.20 -2.67 34.23
CA ALA A 12 0.04 -4.12 34.33
C ALA A 12 -1.02 -4.94 33.54
N ILE A 13 -1.14 -6.26 33.78
CA ILE A 13 -2.20 -7.09 33.17
C ILE A 13 -3.55 -6.76 33.81
N HIS A 14 -4.34 -5.89 33.17
CA HIS A 14 -5.65 -5.46 33.67
C HIS A 14 -6.72 -5.51 32.59
N THR A 15 -7.95 -5.76 33.03
CA THR A 15 -9.17 -5.63 32.21
C THR A 15 -10.04 -4.55 32.81
N PHE A 16 -10.41 -3.55 32.01
CA PHE A 16 -11.26 -2.43 32.39
C PHE A 16 -12.60 -2.54 31.66
N MET A 17 -13.67 -2.12 32.32
CA MET A 17 -15.02 -2.07 31.75
C MET A 17 -15.52 -0.62 31.82
N LEU A 18 -15.98 -0.10 30.68
CA LEU A 18 -16.37 1.30 30.51
C LEU A 18 -17.81 1.35 30.00
N THR A 19 -18.70 1.98 30.77
CA THR A 19 -20.15 2.01 30.50
C THR A 19 -20.70 3.42 30.32
N ASP A 20 -19.90 4.46 30.55
CA ASP A 20 -20.29 5.84 30.32
C ASP A 20 -20.49 6.13 28.83
N LEU A 21 -21.39 7.05 28.47
CA LEU A 21 -21.70 7.41 27.07
C LEU A 21 -20.51 8.00 26.30
N SER A 22 -19.51 8.50 27.02
CA SER A 22 -18.25 8.97 26.48
C SER A 22 -17.20 8.92 27.56
N GLY A 23 -15.94 8.71 27.18
CA GLY A 23 -14.83 8.70 28.10
C GLY A 23 -13.50 8.59 27.38
N SER A 24 -12.44 8.26 28.12
CA SER A 24 -11.12 8.02 27.56
C SER A 24 -10.41 6.87 28.26
N LEU A 25 -9.58 6.17 27.49
CA LEU A 25 -8.65 5.15 27.98
C LEU A 25 -7.21 5.55 27.64
N THR A 26 -6.29 5.24 28.55
CA THR A 26 -4.88 5.64 28.46
C THR A 26 -3.97 4.66 29.18
N ASP A 27 -2.70 4.62 28.79
CA ASP A 27 -1.62 3.91 29.49
C ASP A 27 -1.04 4.71 30.67
N GLY A 28 -1.39 5.99 30.79
CA GLY A 28 -1.03 6.86 31.91
C GLY A 28 -0.20 8.08 31.51
N PRO A 29 0.27 8.87 32.49
CA PRO A 29 0.97 10.13 32.25
C PRO A 29 2.46 9.97 31.88
N VAL A 30 2.98 8.74 31.90
CA VAL A 30 4.39 8.40 31.60
C VAL A 30 4.39 7.37 30.49
N ASN A 31 5.51 7.18 29.78
CA ASN A 31 5.67 6.12 28.79
C ASN A 31 5.10 4.77 29.27
N TYR A 32 4.35 4.08 28.40
CA TYR A 32 3.80 2.76 28.71
C TYR A 32 4.88 1.77 29.13
N LYS A 33 4.51 0.75 29.90
CA LYS A 33 5.48 -0.27 30.34
C LYS A 33 5.69 -1.34 29.27
N TYR A 34 6.91 -1.86 29.17
CA TYR A 34 7.19 -3.08 28.42
C TYR A 34 6.48 -4.30 29.05
N LYS A 35 6.23 -5.33 28.24
CA LYS A 35 5.57 -6.61 28.60
C LYS A 35 4.17 -6.43 29.19
N THR A 36 3.45 -5.41 28.74
CA THR A 36 2.13 -5.09 29.26
C THR A 36 1.05 -5.68 28.36
N LYS A 37 -0.03 -6.16 28.99
CA LYS A 37 -1.24 -6.61 28.29
C LYS A 37 -2.45 -5.94 28.93
N CYS A 38 -3.09 -5.05 28.22
CA CYS A 38 -4.25 -4.32 28.73
C CYS A 38 -5.46 -4.64 27.87
N THR A 39 -6.61 -4.77 28.50
CA THR A 39 -7.87 -4.93 27.78
C THR A 39 -8.89 -3.92 28.31
N TRP A 40 -9.57 -3.22 27.42
CA TRP A 40 -10.71 -2.37 27.75
C TRP A 40 -11.93 -2.88 26.98
N LEU A 41 -13.02 -3.10 27.70
CA LEU A 41 -14.33 -3.37 27.11
C LEU A 41 -15.19 -2.12 27.29
N ILE A 42 -15.61 -1.52 26.18
CA ILE A 42 -16.59 -0.44 26.16
C ILE A 42 -17.95 -1.06 25.84
N GLU A 43 -18.90 -0.89 26.76
CA GLU A 43 -20.26 -1.37 26.64
C GLU A 43 -21.21 -0.20 26.39
N GLY A 44 -21.91 -0.25 25.25
CA GLY A 44 -22.97 0.69 24.90
C GLY A 44 -24.33 0.03 24.87
N TYR A 45 -25.15 0.41 23.90
CA TYR A 45 -26.46 -0.21 23.65
C TYR A 45 -26.37 -1.17 22.47
N PRO A 46 -27.18 -2.23 22.43
CA PRO A 46 -27.23 -3.11 21.26
C PRO A 46 -27.43 -2.32 19.96
N ASN A 47 -26.54 -2.53 18.99
CA ASN A 47 -26.49 -1.84 17.70
C ASN A 47 -26.15 -0.33 17.75
N ALA A 48 -25.67 0.19 18.89
CA ALA A 48 -25.16 1.55 18.96
C ALA A 48 -23.86 1.69 18.16
N VAL A 49 -23.62 2.89 17.64
CA VAL A 49 -22.39 3.22 16.94
C VAL A 49 -21.41 3.81 17.94
N LEU A 50 -20.28 3.14 18.18
CA LEU A 50 -19.21 3.69 19.02
C LEU A 50 -18.10 4.25 18.14
N ARG A 51 -17.68 5.48 18.44
CA ARG A 51 -16.57 6.16 17.76
C ARG A 51 -15.39 6.27 18.70
N LEU A 52 -14.25 5.74 18.27
CA LEU A 52 -12.96 5.82 18.94
C LEU A 52 -12.10 6.86 18.24
N ARG A 53 -11.60 7.83 19.00
CA ARG A 53 -10.73 8.90 18.55
C ARG A 53 -9.38 8.79 19.25
N PHE A 54 -8.34 8.60 18.45
CA PHE A 54 -6.96 8.50 18.93
C PHE A 54 -6.40 9.91 19.08
N ASN A 55 -6.58 10.53 20.24
CA ASN A 55 -6.06 11.88 20.51
C ASN A 55 -4.53 11.89 20.54
N HIS A 56 -3.94 10.79 21.00
CA HIS A 56 -2.51 10.54 21.02
C HIS A 56 -2.27 9.05 20.86
N PHE A 57 -1.31 8.66 20.02
CA PHE A 57 -0.89 7.27 19.90
C PHE A 57 0.55 7.19 19.40
N ALA A 58 1.42 6.65 20.24
CA ALA A 58 2.83 6.46 19.98
C ALA A 58 3.32 5.19 20.70
N THR A 59 3.43 4.10 19.95
CA THR A 59 3.93 2.80 20.41
C THR A 59 5.10 2.33 19.55
N GLU A 60 5.84 1.31 19.97
CA GLU A 60 6.94 0.77 19.17
C GLU A 60 6.40 0.16 17.87
N CYS A 61 6.95 0.60 16.74
CA CYS A 61 6.49 0.20 15.43
C CYS A 61 6.77 -1.28 15.16
N SER A 62 5.76 -2.02 14.71
CA SER A 62 5.83 -3.46 14.39
C SER A 62 6.02 -4.41 15.58
N TRP A 63 6.19 -3.89 16.79
CA TRP A 63 6.38 -4.70 18.01
C TRP A 63 5.21 -4.56 18.97
N ASP A 64 4.72 -3.33 19.16
CA ASP A 64 3.62 -3.03 20.07
C ASP A 64 2.33 -2.74 19.32
N HIS A 65 1.25 -3.39 19.75
CA HIS A 65 0.01 -3.46 18.98
C HIS A 65 -1.22 -3.14 19.84
N MET A 66 -2.10 -2.31 19.30
CA MET A 66 -3.46 -2.08 19.78
C MET A 66 -4.45 -2.72 18.81
N TYR A 67 -5.14 -3.76 19.26
CA TYR A 67 -6.21 -4.43 18.53
C TYR A 67 -7.57 -3.86 18.93
N VAL A 68 -8.44 -3.62 17.95
CA VAL A 68 -9.81 -3.13 18.18
C VAL A 68 -10.79 -4.10 17.53
N TYR A 69 -11.70 -4.64 18.34
CA TYR A 69 -12.74 -5.57 17.91
C TYR A 69 -14.12 -4.94 18.01
N ASP A 70 -14.98 -5.16 17.00
CA ASP A 70 -16.40 -4.77 17.00
C ASP A 70 -17.24 -5.83 17.72
N GLY A 71 -17.13 -5.87 19.05
CA GLY A 71 -17.84 -6.80 19.92
C GLY A 71 -17.28 -6.83 21.33
N ASP A 72 -17.74 -7.80 22.11
CA ASP A 72 -17.42 -7.97 23.53
C ASP A 72 -16.21 -8.90 23.81
N SER A 73 -15.66 -9.53 22.77
CA SER A 73 -14.59 -10.52 22.89
C SER A 73 -13.61 -10.49 21.72
N ILE A 74 -12.46 -11.15 21.90
CA ILE A 74 -11.44 -11.33 20.85
C ILE A 74 -11.91 -12.22 19.68
N TYR A 75 -13.07 -12.88 19.82
CA TYR A 75 -13.68 -13.67 18.76
C TYR A 75 -14.59 -12.84 17.86
N ALA A 76 -14.87 -11.59 18.24
CA ALA A 76 -15.62 -10.65 17.41
C ALA A 76 -14.78 -10.17 16.21
N PRO A 77 -15.38 -9.52 15.20
CA PRO A 77 -14.65 -8.98 14.06
C PRO A 77 -13.55 -8.01 14.49
N LEU A 78 -12.30 -8.30 14.11
CA LEU A 78 -11.17 -7.38 14.26
C LEU A 78 -11.27 -6.28 13.21
N ILE A 79 -11.51 -5.04 13.63
CA ILE A 79 -11.76 -3.92 12.72
C ILE A 79 -10.56 -2.99 12.54
N ALA A 80 -9.61 -2.99 13.49
CA ALA A 80 -8.39 -2.20 13.37
C ALA A 80 -7.24 -2.80 14.18
N VAL A 81 -6.02 -2.59 13.70
CA VAL A 81 -4.77 -2.86 14.42
C VAL A 81 -3.86 -1.65 14.26
N PHE A 82 -3.44 -1.05 15.37
CA PHE A 82 -2.53 0.09 15.38
C PHE A 82 -1.18 -0.29 15.99
N SER A 83 -0.12 0.24 15.39
CA SER A 83 1.26 0.17 15.87
C SER A 83 2.00 1.41 15.38
N GLY A 84 2.98 1.89 16.15
CA GLY A 84 3.75 3.09 15.81
C GLY A 84 3.08 4.39 16.21
N LEU A 85 3.26 5.41 15.36
CA LEU A 85 2.68 6.73 15.53
C LEU A 85 1.40 6.84 14.71
N VAL A 86 0.30 7.26 15.33
CA VAL A 86 -0.90 7.68 14.58
C VAL A 86 -0.88 9.20 14.52
N VAL A 87 -0.56 9.73 13.34
CA VAL A 87 -0.56 11.17 13.05
C VAL A 87 -1.68 11.53 12.05
N PRO A 88 -2.16 12.78 12.06
CA PRO A 88 -3.11 13.26 11.06
C PRO A 88 -2.62 13.07 9.62
N GLU A 89 -3.54 12.79 8.69
CA GLU A 89 -3.23 12.44 7.30
C GLU A 89 -2.64 13.59 6.47
N PHE A 90 -2.82 14.85 6.88
CA PHE A 90 -2.32 16.03 6.16
C PHE A 90 -1.67 17.03 7.13
N ARG A 91 -0.54 17.64 6.72
CA ARG A 91 0.06 18.78 7.43
C ARG A 91 -0.97 19.92 7.47
N GLY A 92 -1.53 20.20 8.64
CA GLY A 92 -2.51 21.26 8.87
C GLY A 92 -3.94 20.80 9.21
N ASN A 93 -4.25 19.51 9.10
CA ASN A 93 -5.46 18.93 9.70
C ASN A 93 -5.09 18.32 11.06
N GLU A 94 -5.91 18.59 12.10
CA GLU A 94 -5.70 18.07 13.45
C GLU A 94 -6.43 16.72 13.69
N THR A 95 -7.14 16.20 12.70
CA THR A 95 -8.02 15.05 12.88
C THR A 95 -7.30 13.75 12.54
N VAL A 96 -7.15 12.92 13.57
CA VAL A 96 -6.63 11.55 13.52
C VAL A 96 -7.74 10.60 13.02
N PRO A 97 -7.43 9.47 12.35
CA PRO A 97 -8.46 8.51 11.92
C PRO A 97 -9.39 8.09 13.06
N GLU A 98 -10.70 8.09 12.82
CA GLU A 98 -11.71 7.56 13.75
C GLU A 98 -11.98 6.08 13.44
N VAL A 99 -12.07 5.25 14.48
CA VAL A 99 -12.49 3.84 14.35
C VAL A 99 -13.92 3.71 14.83
N VAL A 100 -14.75 3.02 14.05
CA VAL A 100 -16.18 2.90 14.30
C VAL A 100 -16.54 1.44 14.54
N THR A 101 -17.22 1.15 15.66
CA THR A 101 -17.87 -0.14 15.91
C THR A 101 -19.38 0.01 15.81
N THR A 102 -20.09 -1.08 15.48
CA THR A 102 -21.54 -1.06 15.22
C THR A 102 -22.33 -2.11 16.00
N SER A 103 -21.67 -3.04 16.69
CA SER A 103 -22.31 -4.05 17.53
C SER A 103 -22.94 -3.48 18.80
N GLY A 104 -22.56 -2.26 19.21
CA GLY A 104 -22.84 -1.73 20.53
C GLY A 104 -21.74 -1.97 21.56
N TYR A 105 -20.69 -2.70 21.18
CA TYR A 105 -19.54 -2.99 22.02
C TYR A 105 -18.24 -2.63 21.29
N ALA A 106 -17.18 -2.38 22.06
CA ALA A 106 -15.82 -2.28 21.53
C ALA A 106 -14.84 -2.90 22.52
N LEU A 107 -14.10 -3.93 22.09
CA LEU A 107 -13.00 -4.49 22.86
C LEU A 107 -11.68 -3.98 22.30
N LEU A 108 -10.90 -3.28 23.13
CA LEU A 108 -9.55 -2.85 22.81
C LEU A 108 -8.55 -3.70 23.59
N HIS A 109 -7.56 -4.25 22.90
CA HIS A 109 -6.50 -5.06 23.49
C HIS A 109 -5.13 -4.50 23.11
N PHE A 110 -4.38 -4.01 24.09
CA PHE A 110 -3.01 -3.53 23.92
C PHE A 110 -2.00 -4.58 24.38
N PHE A 111 -0.96 -4.77 23.57
CA PHE A 111 0.17 -5.64 23.84
C PHE A 111 1.48 -4.89 23.59
N SER A 112 2.41 -4.96 24.57
CA SER A 112 3.79 -4.52 24.38
C SER A 112 4.82 -5.64 24.59
N ASP A 113 5.94 -5.54 23.87
CA ASP A 113 7.01 -6.52 23.82
C ASP A 113 8.01 -6.38 24.99
N ALA A 114 9.21 -6.97 24.91
CA ALA A 114 10.20 -6.92 25.99
C ALA A 114 11.10 -5.66 26.01
N ALA A 115 10.96 -4.75 25.06
CA ALA A 115 11.87 -3.62 24.84
C ALA A 115 11.12 -2.30 24.57
N TYR A 116 11.86 -1.29 24.13
CA TYR A 116 11.50 0.10 23.81
C TYR A 116 10.06 0.58 24.09
N ASN A 117 9.92 1.57 24.97
CA ASN A 117 8.65 2.25 25.18
C ASN A 117 8.65 3.71 24.69
N LEU A 118 7.52 4.11 24.14
CA LEU A 118 7.24 5.49 23.73
C LEU A 118 6.18 6.11 24.64
N THR A 119 5.69 7.29 24.26
CA THR A 119 4.76 8.10 25.06
C THR A 119 3.34 7.55 25.17
N GLY A 120 3.05 6.36 24.61
CA GLY A 120 1.79 5.67 24.82
C GLY A 120 0.61 6.23 24.04
N PHE A 121 -0.58 6.16 24.61
CA PHE A 121 -1.83 6.51 23.93
C PHE A 121 -2.88 7.15 24.84
N ASN A 122 -3.69 7.99 24.22
CA ASN A 122 -4.92 8.53 24.77
C ASN A 122 -6.02 8.36 23.72
N ILE A 123 -6.98 7.49 24.00
CA ILE A 123 -8.08 7.17 23.09
C ILE A 123 -9.37 7.60 23.75
N ALA A 124 -10.04 8.58 23.16
CA ALA A 124 -11.38 8.97 23.56
C ALA A 124 -12.40 8.07 22.86
N TYR A 125 -13.51 7.79 23.52
CA TYR A 125 -14.63 7.08 22.92
C TYR A 125 -15.93 7.85 23.15
N SER A 126 -16.87 7.69 22.24
CA SER A 126 -18.21 8.28 22.35
C SER A 126 -19.25 7.40 21.66
N ILE A 127 -20.41 7.27 22.29
CA ILE A 127 -21.53 6.49 21.79
C ILE A 127 -22.48 7.41 21.05
N ASN A 128 -22.88 7.04 19.83
CA ASN A 128 -23.85 7.77 19.01
C ASN A 128 -23.50 9.27 18.78
N SER A 129 -22.22 9.58 18.63
CA SER A 129 -21.71 10.92 18.28
C SER A 129 -21.53 11.08 16.76
N CYS A 130 -21.51 12.30 16.22
CA CYS A 130 -21.17 12.51 14.80
C CYS A 130 -19.65 12.59 14.56
N PRO A 131 -19.15 12.17 13.39
CA PRO A 131 -17.72 12.25 13.07
C PRO A 131 -17.24 13.69 13.08
N ASN A 132 -16.14 13.97 13.79
CA ASN A 132 -15.58 15.32 14.01
C ASN A 132 -16.62 16.41 14.37
N ASN A 133 -17.73 16.04 15.02
CA ASN A 133 -18.84 16.96 15.29
C ASN A 133 -19.29 17.75 14.03
N CYS A 134 -19.36 17.06 12.88
CA CYS A 134 -19.70 17.64 11.58
C CYS A 134 -18.77 18.79 11.15
N SER A 135 -17.53 18.79 11.64
CA SER A 135 -16.46 19.74 11.32
C SER A 135 -16.85 21.22 11.47
N GLY A 136 -17.88 21.52 12.28
CA GLY A 136 -18.44 22.86 12.42
C GLY A 136 -19.14 23.40 11.17
N ARG A 137 -19.45 22.54 10.20
CA ARG A 137 -20.07 22.85 8.88
C ARG A 137 -21.36 22.04 8.66
N GLY A 138 -22.04 21.68 9.74
CA GLY A 138 -23.22 20.84 9.68
C GLY A 138 -23.84 20.58 11.04
N ARG A 139 -25.01 19.96 11.02
CA ARG A 139 -25.76 19.57 12.23
C ARG A 139 -25.70 18.07 12.42
N CYS A 140 -25.40 17.65 13.65
CA CYS A 140 -25.49 16.26 14.02
C CYS A 140 -26.96 15.89 14.28
N SER A 141 -27.49 14.96 13.48
CA SER A 141 -28.89 14.57 13.48
C SER A 141 -29.04 13.06 13.67
N THR A 142 -30.07 12.68 14.43
CA THR A 142 -30.48 11.30 14.65
C THR A 142 -31.55 10.94 13.63
N ALA A 143 -31.35 9.90 12.81
CA ALA A 143 -32.40 9.45 11.89
C ALA A 143 -33.61 8.95 12.68
N ASN A 144 -34.82 9.34 12.27
CA ASN A 144 -36.11 9.02 12.90
C ASN A 144 -36.54 7.54 12.82
N SER A 145 -35.63 6.57 12.79
CA SER A 145 -35.99 5.15 12.70
C SER A 145 -35.09 4.27 13.54
N VAL A 146 -35.71 3.41 14.36
CA VAL A 146 -35.39 2.03 14.85
C VAL A 146 -33.92 1.55 14.97
N SER A 147 -32.96 2.03 14.19
CA SER A 147 -31.54 1.65 14.19
C SER A 147 -30.60 2.58 14.98
N GLY A 148 -31.08 3.70 15.55
CA GLY A 148 -30.27 4.58 16.41
C GLY A 148 -29.02 5.22 15.77
N ARG A 149 -28.92 5.23 14.43
CA ARG A 149 -27.73 5.74 13.73
C ARG A 149 -27.73 7.27 13.64
N VAL A 150 -26.58 7.86 13.89
CA VAL A 150 -26.35 9.32 13.93
C VAL A 150 -25.50 9.73 12.73
N TYR A 151 -25.89 10.80 12.04
CA TYR A 151 -25.24 11.29 10.82
C TYR A 151 -25.15 12.83 10.78
N CYS A 152 -24.25 13.36 9.95
CA CYS A 152 -24.12 14.80 9.75
C CYS A 152 -24.97 15.29 8.59
N GLU A 153 -25.80 16.29 8.86
CA GLU A 153 -26.49 17.10 7.86
C GLU A 153 -25.62 18.31 7.53
N CYS A 154 -24.91 18.24 6.39
CA CYS A 154 -23.97 19.29 6.00
C CYS A 154 -24.66 20.58 5.55
N GLU A 155 -24.00 21.70 5.85
CA GLU A 155 -24.33 23.00 5.30
C GLU A 155 -24.16 23.03 3.77
N GLU A 156 -24.77 24.03 3.13
CA GLU A 156 -24.63 24.24 1.69
C GLU A 156 -23.14 24.38 1.31
N TYR A 157 -22.77 23.86 0.14
CA TYR A 157 -21.38 23.80 -0.36
C TYR A 157 -20.42 22.85 0.36
N TRP A 158 -20.87 22.09 1.37
CA TRP A 158 -20.07 21.09 2.08
C TRP A 158 -20.68 19.69 1.99
N LYS A 159 -19.82 18.68 1.83
CA LYS A 159 -20.16 17.25 1.76
C LYS A 159 -19.20 16.41 2.60
N GLY A 160 -19.45 15.10 2.60
CA GLY A 160 -18.70 14.09 3.34
C GLY A 160 -19.39 13.72 4.65
N GLU A 161 -19.04 12.56 5.20
CA GLU A 161 -19.61 12.03 6.46
C GLU A 161 -19.46 13.03 7.63
N ALA A 162 -18.38 13.82 7.64
CA ALA A 162 -18.09 14.85 8.64
C ALA A 162 -18.27 16.29 8.14
N CYS A 163 -18.79 16.52 6.92
CA CYS A 163 -18.96 17.86 6.35
C CYS A 163 -17.68 18.69 6.18
N ASN A 164 -16.53 18.02 6.00
CA ASN A 164 -15.23 18.65 5.83
C ASN A 164 -14.76 18.80 4.37
N ILE A 165 -15.54 18.29 3.41
CA ILE A 165 -15.17 18.32 2.00
C ILE A 165 -15.97 19.45 1.33
N PRO A 166 -15.33 20.52 0.83
CA PRO A 166 -16.04 21.51 0.03
C PRO A 166 -16.48 20.87 -1.29
N TYR A 167 -17.58 21.35 -1.89
CA TYR A 167 -18.03 20.84 -3.20
C TYR A 167 -16.94 21.04 -4.26
N CYS A 168 -16.33 22.22 -4.27
CA CYS A 168 -15.30 22.60 -5.23
C CYS A 168 -14.19 23.37 -4.54
N ARG A 169 -12.95 22.91 -4.70
CA ARG A 169 -11.76 23.62 -4.21
C ARG A 169 -11.37 24.69 -5.23
N ASP A 170 -10.96 25.86 -4.74
CA ASP A 170 -10.50 27.01 -5.55
C ASP A 170 -11.43 27.39 -6.71
N ASN A 171 -12.73 27.13 -6.53
CA ASN A 171 -13.77 27.33 -7.54
C ASN A 171 -13.42 26.74 -8.92
N CYS A 172 -12.67 25.63 -8.96
CA CYS A 172 -12.27 24.92 -10.18
C CYS A 172 -11.49 25.78 -11.18
N GLY A 173 -10.79 26.82 -10.70
CA GLY A 173 -10.11 27.80 -11.57
C GLY A 173 -11.07 28.56 -12.49
N SER A 174 -12.34 28.66 -12.11
CA SER A 174 -13.37 29.35 -12.88
C SER A 174 -13.03 30.83 -13.08
N PRO A 175 -13.32 31.39 -14.27
CA PRO A 175 -14.01 30.74 -15.39
C PRO A 175 -13.08 30.02 -16.38
N ASP A 176 -11.77 30.22 -16.27
CA ASP A 176 -10.82 29.87 -17.32
C ASP A 176 -10.53 28.36 -17.38
N HIS A 177 -10.46 27.70 -16.23
CA HIS A 177 -10.02 26.30 -16.14
C HIS A 177 -11.16 25.30 -15.97
N GLY A 178 -12.32 25.74 -15.50
CA GLY A 178 -13.46 24.88 -15.25
C GLY A 178 -14.58 25.61 -14.52
N TYR A 179 -15.60 24.87 -14.10
CA TYR A 179 -16.69 25.39 -13.28
C TYR A 179 -17.09 24.40 -12.18
N CYS A 180 -17.69 24.93 -11.12
CA CYS A 180 -18.20 24.12 -10.02
C CYS A 180 -19.62 23.65 -10.33
N ASP A 181 -19.81 22.33 -10.51
CA ASP A 181 -21.16 21.76 -10.57
C ASP A 181 -21.72 21.67 -9.15
N LEU A 182 -22.74 22.47 -8.86
CA LEU A 182 -23.47 22.44 -7.59
C LEU A 182 -24.62 21.43 -7.62
N THR A 183 -24.94 20.92 -8.80
CA THR A 183 -25.93 19.88 -9.05
C THR A 183 -25.23 18.53 -9.21
N GLY A 184 -25.98 17.43 -9.27
CA GLY A 184 -25.38 16.09 -9.43
C GLY A 184 -24.43 15.67 -8.30
N GLU A 185 -23.17 15.38 -8.65
CA GLU A 185 -22.14 14.84 -7.75
C GLU A 185 -21.34 15.89 -6.95
N LYS A 186 -21.63 17.19 -7.19
CA LYS A 186 -21.10 18.32 -6.41
C LYS A 186 -19.58 18.44 -6.49
N LEU A 187 -19.01 18.51 -7.70
CA LEU A 187 -17.56 18.43 -7.94
C LEU A 187 -17.13 19.30 -9.14
N CYS A 188 -15.82 19.55 -9.25
CA CYS A 188 -15.26 20.38 -10.31
C CYS A 188 -15.36 19.70 -11.68
N VAL A 189 -15.83 20.48 -12.67
CA VAL A 189 -15.84 20.09 -14.08
C VAL A 189 -14.81 20.94 -14.81
N CYS A 190 -13.74 20.31 -15.29
CA CYS A 190 -12.65 21.00 -15.96
C CYS A 190 -12.90 21.17 -17.46
N ASN A 191 -12.40 22.28 -18.01
CA ASN A 191 -12.39 22.52 -19.45
C ASN A 191 -11.36 21.61 -20.14
N ASP A 192 -11.49 21.34 -21.44
CA ASP A 192 -10.73 20.32 -22.20
C ASP A 192 -9.19 20.39 -22.07
N SER A 193 -8.63 21.55 -21.73
CA SER A 193 -7.18 21.76 -21.54
C SER A 193 -6.71 21.68 -20.08
N TRP A 194 -7.60 21.32 -19.15
CA TRP A 194 -7.33 21.31 -17.71
C TRP A 194 -7.81 20.01 -17.07
N GLN A 195 -7.11 19.59 -16.01
CA GLN A 195 -7.42 18.39 -15.24
C GLN A 195 -7.05 18.58 -13.76
N GLY A 196 -7.35 17.57 -12.94
CA GLY A 196 -7.11 17.58 -11.50
C GLY A 196 -8.37 17.94 -10.70
N PRO A 197 -8.36 17.72 -9.37
CA PRO A 197 -9.54 17.89 -8.51
C PRO A 197 -10.04 19.34 -8.40
N ASP A 198 -9.21 20.32 -8.79
CA ASP A 198 -9.47 21.76 -8.79
C ASP A 198 -9.19 22.41 -10.17
N CYS A 199 -8.99 21.61 -11.22
CA CYS A 199 -8.67 22.07 -12.58
C CYS A 199 -7.41 22.93 -12.68
N SER A 200 -6.40 22.68 -11.84
CA SER A 200 -5.14 23.44 -11.83
C SER A 200 -4.06 22.92 -12.79
N LEU A 201 -4.23 21.75 -13.40
CA LEU A 201 -3.20 21.10 -14.23
C LEU A 201 -3.53 21.17 -15.72
N SER A 202 -2.58 21.56 -16.56
CA SER A 202 -2.80 21.63 -18.02
C SER A 202 -2.67 20.27 -18.73
N VAL A 203 -3.38 20.11 -19.86
CA VAL A 203 -3.36 18.91 -20.72
C VAL A 203 -2.87 19.31 -22.14
N PRO A 204 -1.90 18.59 -22.73
CA PRO A 204 -1.13 17.47 -22.19
C PRO A 204 -0.05 17.93 -21.22
N SER A 205 0.17 17.22 -20.11
CA SER A 205 1.29 17.51 -19.22
C SER A 205 2.59 16.96 -19.81
N THR A 206 3.54 17.83 -20.15
CA THR A 206 4.89 17.43 -20.59
C THR A 206 5.81 17.05 -19.43
N GLU A 207 5.34 17.20 -18.19
CA GLU A 207 6.10 16.93 -16.98
C GLU A 207 5.51 15.70 -16.29
N ALA A 208 6.37 14.74 -15.95
CA ALA A 208 6.00 13.62 -15.11
C ALA A 208 5.81 14.13 -13.66
N PHE A 209 4.66 13.85 -13.06
CA PHE A 209 4.33 14.33 -11.72
C PHE A 209 3.71 13.22 -10.87
N TRP A 210 3.83 13.39 -9.56
CA TRP A 210 3.21 12.51 -8.59
C TRP A 210 1.80 13.00 -8.25
N VAL A 211 0.85 12.07 -8.19
CA VAL A 211 -0.51 12.35 -7.72
C VAL A 211 -0.85 11.44 -6.56
N LEU A 212 -1.47 12.01 -5.52
CA LEU A 212 -2.17 11.31 -4.46
C LEU A 212 -3.67 11.45 -4.72
N PRO A 213 -4.28 10.61 -5.57
CA PRO A 213 -5.69 10.79 -5.87
C PRO A 213 -6.51 10.44 -4.63
N SER A 214 -7.48 11.30 -4.33
CA SER A 214 -8.42 11.11 -3.22
C SER A 214 -9.44 10.03 -3.58
N ILE A 215 -8.98 8.79 -3.72
CA ILE A 215 -9.87 7.63 -3.89
C ILE A 215 -10.49 7.40 -2.52
N LYS A 216 -11.82 7.56 -2.39
CA LYS A 216 -12.54 7.05 -1.23
C LYS A 216 -12.30 5.54 -1.18
N PRO A 217 -11.49 5.02 -0.25
CA PRO A 217 -11.39 3.60 -0.11
C PRO A 217 -12.79 3.12 0.30
N SER A 218 -13.30 2.05 -0.31
CA SER A 218 -14.44 1.36 0.28
C SER A 218 -14.08 1.06 1.75
N ALA A 219 -15.08 0.98 2.65
CA ALA A 219 -14.88 0.78 4.09
C ALA A 219 -14.10 -0.52 4.46
N GLN A 220 -13.62 -1.28 3.48
CA GLN A 220 -12.85 -2.52 3.61
C GLN A 220 -11.39 -2.39 3.13
N SER A 221 -10.95 -1.22 2.66
CA SER A 221 -9.56 -1.01 2.23
C SER A 221 -8.65 -0.80 3.43
N LEU A 222 -8.32 -1.89 4.11
CA LEU A 222 -7.28 -1.92 5.13
C LEU A 222 -5.93 -1.65 4.45
N GLY A 223 -5.15 -0.70 4.98
CA GLY A 223 -3.77 -0.50 4.56
C GLY A 223 -2.99 -1.81 4.71
N ARG A 224 -2.38 -2.28 3.63
CA ARG A 224 -1.55 -3.49 3.63
C ARG A 224 -0.10 -3.08 3.42
N ALA A 225 0.79 -3.63 4.23
CA ALA A 225 2.21 -3.62 3.98
C ALA A 225 2.62 -4.99 3.47
N SER A 226 3.60 -5.01 2.55
CA SER A 226 4.17 -6.21 1.92
C SER A 226 3.26 -6.87 0.87
N HIS A 227 3.58 -6.68 -0.42
CA HIS A 227 3.32 -7.71 -1.43
C HIS A 227 4.61 -8.51 -1.58
N GLN A 228 4.89 -9.32 -0.57
CA GLN A 228 5.85 -10.40 -0.74
C GLN A 228 5.07 -11.69 -0.77
N ALA A 229 5.21 -12.45 -1.87
CA ALA A 229 4.70 -13.80 -1.91
C ALA A 229 5.44 -14.60 -0.82
N LEU A 230 4.73 -14.95 0.25
CA LEU A 230 5.19 -15.97 1.17
C LEU A 230 4.86 -17.31 0.53
N VAL A 231 5.88 -18.12 0.23
CA VAL A 231 5.65 -19.48 -0.25
C VAL A 231 5.30 -20.35 0.96
N HIS A 232 4.03 -20.28 1.36
CA HIS A 232 3.41 -21.26 2.24
C HIS A 232 2.60 -22.21 1.35
N SER A 233 2.97 -23.50 1.35
CA SER A 233 2.21 -24.59 0.71
C SER A 233 1.76 -24.37 -0.74
N GLY A 234 2.63 -23.86 -1.61
CA GLY A 234 2.48 -23.91 -3.09
C GLY A 234 1.06 -23.65 -3.59
N LEU A 235 0.47 -22.50 -3.27
CA LEU A 235 -0.92 -22.23 -3.58
C LEU A 235 -1.06 -21.58 -4.96
N ILE A 236 -2.02 -22.04 -5.76
CA ILE A 236 -2.43 -21.40 -7.01
C ILE A 236 -3.84 -20.84 -6.81
N TYR A 237 -4.03 -19.54 -7.06
CA TYR A 237 -5.34 -18.92 -7.01
C TYR A 237 -5.99 -18.94 -8.38
N ASN A 238 -7.20 -19.50 -8.47
CA ASN A 238 -8.01 -19.45 -9.67
C ASN A 238 -8.96 -18.24 -9.60
N LEU A 239 -8.81 -17.30 -10.55
CA LEU A 239 -9.63 -16.08 -10.62
C LEU A 239 -11.09 -16.36 -10.99
N GLU A 240 -11.36 -17.38 -11.80
CA GLU A 240 -12.73 -17.72 -12.25
C GLU A 240 -13.55 -18.37 -11.13
N SER A 241 -12.96 -19.33 -10.41
CA SER A 241 -13.63 -20.01 -9.31
C SER A 241 -13.46 -19.30 -7.96
N SER A 242 -12.55 -18.32 -7.87
CA SER A 242 -12.16 -17.65 -6.61
C SER A 242 -11.67 -18.63 -5.53
N THR A 243 -11.07 -19.77 -5.93
CA THR A 243 -10.58 -20.81 -5.02
C THR A 243 -9.06 -20.95 -5.06
N TRP A 244 -8.49 -21.40 -3.94
CA TRP A 244 -7.09 -21.78 -3.82
C TRP A 244 -6.92 -23.28 -4.07
N ASP A 245 -6.08 -23.64 -5.03
CA ASP A 245 -5.60 -24.99 -5.27
C ASP A 245 -4.26 -25.21 -4.56
N VAL A 246 -4.07 -26.38 -3.96
CA VAL A 246 -2.80 -26.78 -3.36
C VAL A 246 -1.93 -27.50 -4.39
N VAL A 247 -0.69 -27.05 -4.56
CA VAL A 247 0.32 -27.75 -5.35
C VAL A 247 1.10 -28.73 -4.45
N PRO A 248 1.19 -30.02 -4.80
CA PRO A 248 1.95 -31.00 -4.02
C PRO A 248 3.42 -30.61 -3.83
N VAL A 249 3.86 -30.50 -2.57
CA VAL A 249 5.14 -29.86 -2.18
C VAL A 249 6.34 -30.82 -2.10
N GLY A 250 6.28 -31.98 -2.77
CA GLY A 250 7.24 -33.07 -2.51
C GLY A 250 8.73 -32.74 -2.71
N ASN A 251 9.07 -31.85 -3.66
CA ASN A 251 10.46 -31.50 -4.06
C ASN A 251 10.65 -30.00 -4.38
N GLY A 252 10.08 -29.10 -3.57
CA GLY A 252 10.13 -27.65 -3.78
C GLY A 252 11.23 -26.90 -3.00
N PRO A 253 11.38 -25.59 -3.23
CA PRO A 253 12.27 -24.74 -2.44
C PRO A 253 11.88 -24.71 -0.95
N LEU A 254 12.87 -24.58 -0.07
CA LEU A 254 12.64 -24.35 1.37
C LEU A 254 11.93 -23.00 1.61
N TYR A 255 11.22 -22.90 2.75
CA TYR A 255 10.54 -21.69 3.20
C TYR A 255 11.49 -20.49 3.27
N ARG A 256 11.05 -19.39 2.67
CA ARG A 256 11.84 -18.17 2.53
C ARG A 256 10.98 -16.92 2.34
N TYR A 257 11.54 -15.77 2.68
CA TYR A 257 11.05 -14.44 2.33
C TYR A 257 12.14 -13.67 1.58
N GLY A 258 11.86 -12.44 1.14
CA GLY A 258 12.88 -11.64 0.44
C GLY A 258 13.22 -12.09 -0.99
N HIS A 259 12.57 -13.12 -1.53
CA HIS A 259 12.81 -13.63 -2.89
C HIS A 259 12.00 -12.85 -3.92
N SER A 260 12.39 -12.97 -5.19
CA SER A 260 11.65 -12.44 -6.33
C SER A 260 11.18 -13.57 -7.24
N LEU A 261 10.10 -13.30 -7.98
CA LEU A 261 9.52 -14.20 -8.98
C LEU A 261 9.42 -13.45 -10.32
N ALA A 262 9.70 -14.13 -11.42
CA ALA A 262 9.51 -13.60 -12.75
C ALA A 262 8.87 -14.67 -13.65
N LEU A 263 7.81 -14.31 -14.37
CA LEU A 263 7.11 -15.20 -15.29
C LEU A 263 7.77 -15.14 -16.67
N TYR A 264 8.01 -16.30 -17.28
CA TYR A 264 8.37 -16.42 -18.68
C TYR A 264 7.69 -17.64 -19.27
N GLN A 265 6.80 -17.41 -20.24
CA GLN A 265 5.97 -18.47 -20.83
C GLN A 265 5.21 -19.24 -19.72
N ASP A 266 5.36 -20.57 -19.70
CA ASP A 266 4.72 -21.47 -18.74
C ASP A 266 5.52 -21.68 -17.45
N ASP A 267 6.63 -20.96 -17.27
CA ASP A 267 7.59 -21.15 -16.18
C ASP A 267 7.70 -19.90 -15.30
N ILE A 268 7.64 -20.10 -13.98
CA ILE A 268 7.92 -19.08 -12.96
C ILE A 268 9.32 -19.30 -12.42
N TYR A 269 10.17 -18.30 -12.61
CA TYR A 269 11.55 -18.28 -12.16
C TYR A 269 11.62 -17.62 -10.78
N MET A 270 12.16 -18.33 -9.78
CA MET A 270 12.36 -17.84 -8.41
C MET A 270 13.84 -17.73 -8.11
N PHE A 271 14.25 -16.58 -7.58
CA PHE A 271 15.63 -16.33 -7.22
C PHE A 271 15.80 -15.85 -5.77
N GLY A 272 16.79 -16.42 -5.10
CA GLY A 272 17.34 -15.98 -3.83
C GLY A 272 16.35 -16.00 -2.66
N GLY A 273 16.40 -14.94 -1.84
CA GLY A 273 15.66 -14.80 -0.59
C GLY A 273 16.44 -15.29 0.63
N LYS A 274 15.79 -15.27 1.78
CA LYS A 274 16.34 -15.68 3.08
C LYS A 274 15.56 -16.85 3.64
N LEU A 275 16.30 -17.93 3.95
CA LEU A 275 15.73 -19.18 4.46
C LEU A 275 15.34 -19.05 5.94
N GLU A 276 14.23 -19.67 6.32
CA GLU A 276 13.73 -19.73 7.71
C GLU A 276 14.48 -20.75 8.61
N ALA A 277 15.73 -21.10 8.26
CA ALA A 277 16.55 -22.04 9.04
C ALA A 277 17.21 -21.35 10.25
N LYS A 278 17.62 -22.15 11.27
CA LYS A 278 18.23 -21.66 12.54
C LYS A 278 19.41 -20.69 12.36
N SER A 279 20.12 -20.76 11.23
CA SER A 279 21.01 -19.72 10.73
C SER A 279 20.35 -19.14 9.47
N ALA A 280 19.56 -18.07 9.61
CA ALA A 280 18.81 -17.48 8.51
C ALA A 280 19.77 -17.02 7.40
N ASN A 281 19.94 -17.85 6.37
CA ASN A 281 20.96 -17.67 5.35
C ASN A 281 20.32 -17.07 4.10
N VAL A 282 20.85 -15.95 3.63
CA VAL A 282 20.50 -15.39 2.33
C VAL A 282 21.11 -16.29 1.26
N THR A 283 20.31 -16.69 0.28
CA THR A 283 20.67 -17.69 -0.73
C THR A 283 20.71 -17.09 -2.13
N ASP A 284 21.46 -17.74 -3.01
CA ASP A 284 21.56 -17.55 -4.47
C ASP A 284 20.86 -18.67 -5.25
N GLU A 285 20.06 -19.50 -4.57
CA GLU A 285 19.31 -20.58 -5.19
C GLU A 285 18.38 -20.09 -6.29
N MET A 286 18.34 -20.84 -7.38
CA MET A 286 17.48 -20.62 -8.52
C MET A 286 16.52 -21.79 -8.68
N TRP A 287 15.23 -21.51 -8.74
CA TRP A 287 14.17 -22.52 -8.88
C TRP A 287 13.25 -22.14 -10.02
N VAL A 288 12.75 -23.14 -10.74
CA VAL A 288 11.76 -22.97 -11.80
C VAL A 288 10.54 -23.80 -11.47
N PHE A 289 9.38 -23.14 -11.43
CA PHE A 289 8.09 -23.77 -11.31
C PHE A 289 7.39 -23.80 -12.67
N ASN A 290 7.14 -25.01 -13.17
CA ASN A 290 6.37 -25.17 -14.39
C ASN A 290 4.88 -25.18 -14.08
N ILE A 291 4.13 -24.22 -14.61
CA ILE A 291 2.71 -24.02 -14.32
C ILE A 291 1.86 -25.21 -14.79
N PRO A 292 1.99 -25.71 -16.04
CA PRO A 292 1.17 -26.83 -16.52
C PRO A 292 1.43 -28.13 -15.75
N ARG A 293 2.70 -28.46 -15.48
CA ARG A 293 3.08 -29.69 -14.76
C ARG A 293 2.90 -29.56 -13.24
N ARG A 294 2.78 -28.33 -12.72
CA ARG A 294 2.74 -28.01 -11.29
C ARG A 294 3.95 -28.59 -10.52
N THR A 295 5.14 -28.50 -11.11
CA THR A 295 6.37 -29.08 -10.55
C THR A 295 7.48 -28.04 -10.40
N TRP A 296 8.18 -28.10 -9.26
CA TRP A 296 9.41 -27.36 -9.02
C TRP A 296 10.63 -28.12 -9.55
N SER A 297 11.60 -27.37 -10.08
CA SER A 297 12.90 -27.89 -10.50
C SER A 297 14.02 -26.93 -10.07
N PRO A 298 15.06 -27.40 -9.36
CA PRO A 298 16.21 -26.57 -9.04
C PRO A 298 17.07 -26.37 -10.28
N GLN A 299 17.51 -25.14 -10.51
CA GLN A 299 18.45 -24.83 -11.58
C GLN A 299 19.88 -24.81 -11.05
N LYS A 300 20.83 -25.24 -11.90
CA LYS A 300 22.27 -25.19 -11.61
C LYS A 300 22.96 -24.37 -12.70
N PRO A 301 22.98 -23.03 -12.56
CA PRO A 301 23.58 -22.16 -13.56
C PRO A 301 25.09 -22.35 -13.67
N ALA A 302 25.65 -22.06 -14.85
CA ALA A 302 27.09 -22.05 -15.04
C ALA A 302 27.77 -20.93 -14.21
N PRO A 303 28.98 -21.13 -13.66
CA PRO A 303 29.75 -20.09 -12.98
C PRO A 303 30.06 -18.88 -13.88
N PRO A 304 30.30 -17.67 -13.31
CA PRO A 304 30.35 -17.38 -11.88
C PRO A 304 28.96 -17.36 -11.22
N PRO A 305 28.84 -17.73 -9.94
CA PRO A 305 27.58 -17.67 -9.24
C PRO A 305 27.12 -16.21 -9.06
N PRO A 306 25.81 -15.95 -9.01
CA PRO A 306 25.28 -14.63 -8.72
C PRO A 306 25.51 -14.26 -7.25
N TYR A 307 25.31 -12.99 -6.92
CA TYR A 307 25.19 -12.55 -5.52
C TYR A 307 23.94 -13.16 -4.89
N ALA A 308 24.10 -13.79 -3.72
CA ALA A 308 23.00 -14.16 -2.86
C ALA A 308 22.32 -12.89 -2.31
N LEU A 309 21.01 -12.78 -2.51
CA LEU A 309 20.25 -11.55 -2.25
C LEU A 309 18.90 -11.80 -1.58
N GLU A 310 18.51 -10.88 -0.70
CA GLU A 310 17.14 -10.72 -0.20
C GLU A 310 16.61 -9.29 -0.43
N GLY A 311 15.28 -9.16 -0.55
CA GLY A 311 14.57 -7.89 -0.76
C GLY A 311 14.92 -7.20 -2.08
N HIS A 312 15.24 -8.00 -3.10
CA HIS A 312 15.48 -7.58 -4.47
C HIS A 312 14.20 -7.72 -5.31
N THR A 313 14.20 -7.17 -6.52
CA THR A 313 13.13 -7.34 -7.50
C THR A 313 13.67 -7.96 -8.78
N ALA A 314 12.82 -8.63 -9.56
CA ALA A 314 13.23 -9.26 -10.82
C ALA A 314 12.17 -9.13 -11.91
N HIS A 315 12.62 -9.05 -13.17
CA HIS A 315 11.77 -8.96 -14.37
C HIS A 315 12.38 -9.80 -15.48
N VAL A 316 11.55 -10.55 -16.23
CA VAL A 316 11.99 -11.13 -17.51
C VAL A 316 11.81 -10.10 -18.62
N VAL A 317 12.85 -9.92 -19.42
CA VAL A 317 12.88 -9.00 -20.56
C VAL A 317 13.52 -9.69 -21.76
N GLU A 318 13.25 -9.18 -22.96
CA GLU A 318 13.95 -9.59 -24.17
C GLU A 318 15.07 -8.58 -24.49
N LEU A 319 16.28 -9.09 -24.70
CA LEU A 319 17.41 -8.28 -25.17
C LEU A 319 17.30 -8.02 -26.69
N ALA A 320 18.11 -7.11 -27.23
CA ALA A 320 18.04 -6.77 -28.66
C ALA A 320 18.47 -7.88 -29.61
N ASP A 321 19.19 -8.88 -29.12
CA ASP A 321 19.51 -10.11 -29.84
C ASP A 321 18.38 -11.16 -29.76
N GLY A 322 17.26 -10.82 -29.11
CA GLY A 322 16.11 -11.70 -28.92
C GLY A 322 16.32 -12.73 -27.80
N GLU A 323 17.37 -12.58 -26.98
CA GLU A 323 17.62 -13.47 -25.85
C GLU A 323 16.74 -13.10 -24.64
N PRO A 324 15.97 -14.05 -24.08
CA PRO A 324 15.17 -13.84 -22.89
C PRO A 324 16.07 -13.90 -21.65
N VAL A 325 16.06 -12.84 -20.87
CA VAL A 325 16.86 -12.74 -19.65
C VAL A 325 16.02 -12.31 -18.48
N MET A 326 16.30 -12.87 -17.31
CA MET A 326 15.78 -12.37 -16.04
C MET A 326 16.79 -11.36 -15.46
N LEU A 327 16.37 -10.12 -15.31
CA LEU A 327 17.14 -9.07 -14.66
C LEU A 327 16.76 -8.98 -13.18
N VAL A 328 17.77 -8.98 -12.31
CA VAL A 328 17.62 -8.83 -10.86
C VAL A 328 18.22 -7.50 -10.42
N PHE A 329 17.41 -6.70 -9.71
CA PHE A 329 17.76 -5.36 -9.27
C PHE A 329 17.96 -5.30 -7.76
N PHE A 330 19.14 -4.79 -7.37
CA PHE A 330 19.55 -4.48 -6.00
C PHE A 330 19.36 -5.62 -4.98
N GLY A 331 18.99 -5.32 -3.73
CA GLY A 331 18.88 -6.28 -2.64
C GLY A 331 20.02 -6.21 -1.62
N TYR A 332 19.86 -6.94 -0.52
CA TYR A 332 20.85 -7.07 0.54
C TYR A 332 21.57 -8.41 0.47
N SER A 333 22.89 -8.36 0.60
CA SER A 333 23.77 -9.53 0.76
C SER A 333 24.50 -9.45 2.10
N PRO A 334 24.56 -10.54 2.90
CA PRO A 334 25.33 -10.55 4.15
C PRO A 334 26.84 -10.33 3.95
N ILE A 335 27.35 -10.63 2.76
CA ILE A 335 28.79 -10.52 2.43
C ILE A 335 29.12 -9.14 1.87
N TYR A 336 28.26 -8.63 0.97
CA TYR A 336 28.53 -7.43 0.17
C TYR A 336 27.66 -6.23 0.55
N SER A 337 26.79 -6.36 1.56
CA SER A 337 25.79 -5.37 1.96
C SER A 337 24.79 -5.08 0.83
N TYR A 338 24.28 -3.85 0.75
CA TYR A 338 23.33 -3.42 -0.28
C TYR A 338 23.98 -3.39 -1.66
N ILE A 339 23.50 -4.26 -2.54
CA ILE A 339 24.01 -4.38 -3.91
C ILE A 339 23.41 -3.30 -4.79
N ASN A 340 24.25 -2.55 -5.50
CA ASN A 340 23.84 -1.55 -6.50
C ASN A 340 24.02 -2.02 -7.96
N LYS A 341 24.23 -3.33 -8.15
CA LYS A 341 24.43 -3.96 -9.45
C LYS A 341 23.14 -4.57 -9.97
N VAL A 342 23.08 -4.73 -11.30
CA VAL A 342 22.05 -5.53 -11.98
C VAL A 342 22.66 -6.88 -12.30
N GLN A 343 21.99 -7.96 -11.93
CA GLN A 343 22.38 -9.32 -12.33
C GLN A 343 21.48 -9.79 -13.45
N GLU A 344 22.04 -10.45 -14.44
CA GLU A 344 21.34 -10.95 -15.62
C GLU A 344 21.49 -12.46 -15.69
N TYR A 345 20.36 -13.16 -15.68
CA TYR A 345 20.29 -14.61 -15.90
C TYR A 345 19.74 -14.87 -17.29
N ASN A 346 20.58 -15.40 -18.18
CA ASN A 346 20.10 -15.83 -19.49
C ASN A 346 19.37 -17.17 -19.35
N ILE A 347 18.09 -17.16 -19.75
CA ILE A 347 17.18 -18.29 -19.57
C ILE A 347 17.55 -19.45 -20.51
N ARG A 348 18.01 -19.16 -21.73
CA ARG A 348 18.38 -20.19 -22.73
C ARG A 348 19.70 -20.87 -22.38
N SER A 349 20.73 -20.10 -22.04
CA SER A 349 22.07 -20.63 -21.74
C SER A 349 22.24 -21.05 -20.28
N ASN A 350 21.27 -20.74 -19.40
CA ASN A 350 21.32 -21.04 -17.97
C ASN A 350 22.63 -20.53 -17.33
N SER A 351 22.92 -19.26 -17.54
CA SER A 351 24.16 -18.62 -17.07
C SER A 351 23.91 -17.24 -16.49
N TRP A 352 24.66 -16.90 -15.44
CA TRP A 352 24.62 -15.58 -14.81
C TRP A 352 25.74 -14.68 -15.31
N GLN A 353 25.45 -13.38 -15.35
CA GLN A 353 26.45 -12.33 -15.44
C GLN A 353 26.05 -11.10 -14.63
N VAL A 354 27.05 -10.33 -14.20
CA VAL A 354 26.84 -9.01 -13.58
C VAL A 354 26.93 -7.95 -14.66
N VAL A 355 25.88 -7.16 -14.81
CA VAL A 355 25.79 -6.16 -15.87
C VAL A 355 26.68 -4.96 -15.55
N SER A 356 27.54 -4.60 -16.50
CA SER A 356 28.29 -3.33 -16.48
C SER A 356 27.38 -2.20 -16.97
N ALA A 357 26.61 -1.62 -16.05
CA ALA A 357 25.68 -0.54 -16.37
C ALA A 357 26.39 0.83 -16.49
N GLY A 358 26.00 1.61 -17.50
CA GLY A 358 26.43 3.00 -17.69
C GLY A 358 25.42 4.02 -17.13
N GLY A 359 25.67 5.30 -17.40
CA GLY A 359 24.77 6.39 -17.02
C GLY A 359 24.95 6.84 -15.57
N ALA A 360 23.85 7.17 -14.90
CA ALA A 360 23.86 7.71 -13.55
C ALA A 360 24.34 6.66 -12.52
N VAL A 361 25.07 7.13 -11.49
CA VAL A 361 25.50 6.27 -10.39
C VAL A 361 24.35 6.10 -9.40
N VAL A 362 23.75 4.91 -9.39
CA VAL A 362 22.63 4.58 -8.50
C VAL A 362 23.11 3.94 -7.19
N GLN A 363 22.31 4.14 -6.15
CA GLN A 363 22.48 3.49 -4.86
C GLN A 363 21.52 2.30 -4.77
N GLY A 364 22.08 1.13 -4.50
CA GLY A 364 21.33 -0.08 -4.24
C GLY A 364 20.58 -0.02 -2.92
N GLY A 365 19.48 -0.75 -2.83
CA GLY A 365 18.65 -0.81 -1.63
C GLY A 365 17.89 -2.12 -1.48
N TYR A 366 17.22 -2.23 -0.35
CA TYR A 366 16.39 -3.37 0.05
C TYR A 366 14.91 -2.97 0.09
N GLY A 367 14.01 -3.87 -0.30
CA GLY A 367 12.57 -3.67 -0.16
C GLY A 367 12.04 -2.54 -1.04
N HIS A 368 12.70 -2.25 -2.15
CA HIS A 368 12.16 -1.38 -3.19
C HIS A 368 11.12 -2.16 -4.01
N SER A 369 10.31 -1.45 -4.78
CA SER A 369 9.48 -2.07 -5.82
C SER A 369 10.04 -1.70 -7.19
N SER A 370 9.72 -2.50 -8.20
CA SER A 370 10.07 -2.16 -9.58
C SER A 370 9.05 -2.70 -10.56
N VAL A 371 8.94 -2.03 -11.71
CA VAL A 371 8.05 -2.41 -12.81
C VAL A 371 8.82 -2.34 -14.12
N TYR A 372 8.55 -3.28 -15.03
CA TYR A 372 9.05 -3.23 -16.39
C TYR A 372 7.97 -2.66 -17.32
N ASP A 373 8.33 -1.63 -18.09
CA ASP A 373 7.53 -1.10 -19.17
C ASP A 373 8.10 -1.56 -20.51
N GLU A 374 7.37 -2.46 -21.16
CA GLU A 374 7.75 -3.02 -22.47
C GLU A 374 7.77 -1.92 -23.55
N ALA A 375 6.84 -0.96 -23.50
CA ALA A 375 6.71 0.07 -24.52
C ALA A 375 7.94 1.00 -24.58
N SER A 376 8.50 1.36 -23.43
CA SER A 376 9.75 2.14 -23.36
C SER A 376 11.01 1.28 -23.22
N GLY A 377 10.88 -0.03 -23.04
CA GLY A 377 12.01 -0.93 -22.78
C GLY A 377 12.78 -0.58 -21.50
N CYS A 378 12.09 -0.01 -20.51
CA CYS A 378 12.69 0.50 -19.28
C CYS A 378 12.14 -0.19 -18.04
N VAL A 379 13.00 -0.41 -17.05
CA VAL A 379 12.61 -0.80 -15.69
C VAL A 379 12.65 0.42 -14.78
N PHE A 380 11.57 0.65 -14.05
CA PHE A 380 11.46 1.72 -13.06
C PHE A 380 11.60 1.12 -11.67
N VAL A 381 12.47 1.69 -10.84
CA VAL A 381 12.75 1.22 -9.48
C VAL A 381 12.47 2.32 -8.48
N HIS A 382 11.56 2.10 -7.54
CA HIS A 382 11.10 3.12 -6.60
C HIS A 382 11.35 2.75 -5.14
N GLY A 383 11.80 3.74 -4.37
CA GLY A 383 11.91 3.72 -2.92
C GLY A 383 12.90 2.68 -2.39
N GLY A 384 12.55 2.10 -1.24
CA GLY A 384 13.37 1.12 -0.53
C GLY A 384 14.14 1.71 0.65
N TYR A 385 14.94 0.85 1.27
CA TYR A 385 15.85 1.20 2.36
C TYR A 385 17.30 1.10 1.85
N LYS A 386 18.11 2.15 2.07
CA LYS A 386 19.45 2.27 1.49
C LYS A 386 20.50 2.62 2.54
N ALA A 387 21.73 2.24 2.24
CA ALA A 387 22.90 2.79 2.92
C ALA A 387 23.23 4.18 2.33
N LEU A 388 23.11 5.21 3.17
CA LEU A 388 23.44 6.59 2.87
C LEU A 388 24.86 6.92 3.35
N SER A 389 25.35 8.11 3.02
CA SER A 389 26.65 8.60 3.49
C SER A 389 26.76 8.60 5.03
N ASN A 390 27.97 8.40 5.55
CA ASN A 390 28.29 8.44 6.99
C ASN A 390 27.63 7.33 7.83
N ASN A 391 27.54 6.10 7.30
CA ASN A 391 26.92 4.94 7.97
C ASN A 391 25.47 5.18 8.41
N LYS A 392 24.77 6.13 7.77
CA LYS A 392 23.35 6.32 7.98
C LYS A 392 22.61 5.36 7.07
N TYR A 393 21.60 4.69 7.61
CA TYR A 393 20.67 3.91 6.82
C TYR A 393 19.31 4.58 6.93
N GLY A 394 18.54 4.54 5.84
CA GLY A 394 17.26 5.23 5.82
C GLY A 394 16.39 4.82 4.65
N LEU A 395 15.10 5.10 4.84
CA LEU A 395 14.12 5.06 3.77
C LEU A 395 14.43 6.15 2.76
N VAL A 396 14.19 5.83 1.49
CA VAL A 396 14.29 6.79 0.38
C VAL A 396 13.03 6.78 -0.45
N ASP A 397 12.86 7.85 -1.22
CA ASP A 397 11.78 8.10 -2.16
C ASP A 397 12.28 8.23 -3.61
N HIS A 398 13.55 7.88 -3.85
CA HIS A 398 14.17 7.96 -5.16
C HIS A 398 13.41 7.12 -6.20
N LEU A 399 13.38 7.61 -7.42
CA LEU A 399 12.91 6.89 -8.60
C LEU A 399 14.07 6.76 -9.59
N TYR A 400 14.38 5.54 -10.00
CA TYR A 400 15.37 5.25 -11.03
C TYR A 400 14.73 4.65 -12.26
N ARG A 401 15.31 4.95 -13.42
CA ARG A 401 14.97 4.33 -14.70
C ARG A 401 16.20 3.61 -15.25
N TYR A 402 16.06 2.33 -15.52
CA TYR A 402 17.06 1.51 -16.19
C TYR A 402 16.59 1.18 -17.60
N HIS A 403 17.33 1.61 -18.61
CA HIS A 403 17.03 1.25 -19.99
C HIS A 403 17.70 -0.08 -20.33
N VAL A 404 16.90 -1.09 -20.68
CA VAL A 404 17.36 -2.48 -20.84
C VAL A 404 18.39 -2.61 -21.97
N HIS A 405 18.08 -2.07 -23.15
CA HIS A 405 18.95 -2.20 -24.33
C HIS A 405 20.31 -1.51 -24.17
N THR A 406 20.33 -0.25 -23.75
CA THR A 406 21.56 0.52 -23.58
C THR A 406 22.28 0.22 -22.27
N LYS A 407 21.64 -0.51 -21.35
CA LYS A 407 22.16 -0.85 -20.01
C LYS A 407 22.54 0.41 -19.22
N THR A 408 21.75 1.47 -19.33
CA THR A 408 22.04 2.77 -18.69
C THR A 408 21.02 3.16 -17.63
N TRP A 409 21.50 3.73 -16.54
CA TRP A 409 20.69 4.31 -15.48
C TRP A 409 20.42 5.80 -15.67
N MET A 410 19.24 6.24 -15.26
CA MET A 410 18.84 7.64 -15.09
C MET A 410 18.14 7.82 -13.74
N ILE A 411 18.40 8.94 -13.08
CA ILE A 411 17.72 9.33 -11.85
C ILE A 411 16.55 10.23 -12.24
N LEU A 412 15.35 9.90 -11.76
CA LEU A 412 14.11 10.65 -12.00
C LEU A 412 13.72 11.42 -10.72
N GLY A 413 12.68 12.26 -10.83
CA GLY A 413 12.19 13.08 -9.73
C GLY A 413 11.73 12.24 -8.53
N GLU A 414 12.13 12.66 -7.33
CA GLU A 414 11.76 12.06 -6.05
C GLU A 414 10.27 12.26 -5.73
N SER A 415 9.67 11.32 -5.01
CA SER A 415 8.23 11.40 -4.66
C SER A 415 7.91 12.31 -3.47
N GLY A 416 8.92 12.65 -2.65
CA GLY A 416 8.74 13.33 -1.36
C GLY A 416 8.22 12.41 -0.25
N LEU A 417 7.91 11.14 -0.54
CA LEU A 417 7.27 10.20 0.39
C LEU A 417 8.06 8.88 0.47
N ALA A 418 9.13 8.89 1.28
CA ALA A 418 10.03 7.76 1.43
C ALA A 418 9.35 6.52 2.03
N ARG A 419 9.55 5.35 1.40
CA ARG A 419 8.90 4.10 1.78
C ARG A 419 9.64 2.87 1.26
N TYR A 420 9.45 1.74 1.95
CA TYR A 420 9.94 0.42 1.52
C TYR A 420 8.88 -0.66 1.76
N LEU A 421 9.05 -1.85 1.18
CA LEU A 421 8.10 -2.96 1.20
C LEU A 421 6.69 -2.57 0.70
N HIS A 422 6.65 -1.66 -0.28
CA HIS A 422 5.44 -1.15 -0.94
C HIS A 422 5.14 -1.89 -2.25
N SER A 423 3.89 -1.81 -2.68
CA SER A 423 3.35 -2.26 -3.97
C SER A 423 3.80 -1.39 -5.14
N ALA A 424 4.17 -1.93 -6.30
CA ALA A 424 4.12 -1.18 -7.56
C ALA A 424 3.56 -2.02 -8.70
N VAL A 425 2.77 -1.38 -9.56
CA VAL A 425 2.28 -1.95 -10.82
C VAL A 425 2.28 -0.87 -11.89
N LEU A 426 2.48 -1.26 -13.15
CA LEU A 426 2.36 -0.38 -14.29
C LEU A 426 0.99 -0.59 -14.94
N LEU A 427 0.27 0.50 -15.18
CA LEU A 427 -0.99 0.46 -15.91
C LEU A 427 -1.05 1.64 -16.88
N SER A 428 -1.12 1.36 -18.18
CA SER A 428 -1.29 2.37 -19.24
C SER A 428 -0.30 3.54 -19.17
N GLY A 429 0.98 3.26 -18.94
CA GLY A 429 2.03 4.30 -18.83
C GLY A 429 2.09 5.00 -17.47
N THR A 430 1.25 4.62 -16.50
CA THR A 430 1.29 5.16 -15.15
C THR A 430 1.82 4.11 -14.17
N LEU A 431 2.91 4.44 -13.47
CA LEU A 431 3.42 3.68 -12.34
C LEU A 431 2.54 3.95 -11.12
N LEU A 432 1.90 2.91 -10.61
CA LEU A 432 1.01 2.94 -9.47
C LEU A 432 1.70 2.31 -8.27
N VAL A 433 1.84 3.05 -7.17
CA VAL A 433 2.51 2.64 -5.94
C VAL A 433 1.51 2.59 -4.79
N PHE A 434 1.49 1.49 -4.05
CA PHE A 434 0.52 1.25 -2.97
C PHE A 434 1.20 0.90 -1.65
N GLY A 435 0.81 1.63 -0.61
CA GLY A 435 1.14 1.35 0.78
C GLY A 435 2.64 1.28 1.10
N GLY A 436 3.02 0.27 1.87
CA GLY A 436 4.39 0.04 2.36
C GLY A 436 4.68 0.68 3.72
N ASN A 437 5.90 0.50 4.19
CA ASN A 437 6.35 1.00 5.48
C ASN A 437 7.07 2.34 5.31
N THR A 438 6.63 3.33 6.08
CA THR A 438 7.14 4.72 6.07
C THR A 438 7.94 5.06 7.34
N HIS A 439 8.04 4.12 8.28
CA HIS A 439 8.72 4.31 9.56
C HIS A 439 10.23 4.20 9.41
N ASN A 440 10.94 5.20 9.93
CA ASN A 440 12.39 5.19 10.01
C ASN A 440 12.78 4.89 11.46
N ASP A 441 13.32 3.69 11.74
CA ASP A 441 13.65 3.12 13.06
C ASP A 441 14.72 3.89 13.88
N THR A 442 14.98 5.15 13.56
CA THR A 442 15.79 6.01 14.42
C THR A 442 14.97 6.50 15.62
N SER A 443 15.59 6.52 16.80
CA SER A 443 15.07 7.01 18.11
C SER A 443 14.51 8.45 18.13
N LEU A 444 14.38 9.09 16.97
CA LEU A 444 13.89 10.44 16.72
C LEU A 444 12.84 10.43 15.59
N SER A 445 12.01 9.38 15.50
CA SER A 445 10.91 9.30 14.54
C SER A 445 9.91 10.43 14.79
N ASN A 446 10.07 11.53 14.06
CA ASN A 446 9.14 12.65 14.04
C ASN A 446 7.91 12.27 13.20
N GLY A 447 7.01 11.46 13.75
CA GLY A 447 5.65 11.34 13.22
C GLY A 447 5.46 10.46 11.98
N ALA A 448 6.36 9.51 11.67
CA ALA A 448 6.12 8.59 10.55
C ALA A 448 5.16 7.45 10.95
N LYS A 449 4.08 7.24 10.18
CA LYS A 449 3.21 6.05 10.31
C LYS A 449 4.04 4.77 10.07
N CYS A 450 3.72 3.68 10.77
CA CYS A 450 4.35 2.37 10.52
C CYS A 450 4.12 1.90 9.09
N PHE A 451 2.86 1.89 8.70
CA PHE A 451 2.42 1.42 7.41
C PHE A 451 1.53 2.48 6.80
N SER A 452 1.85 2.85 5.57
CA SER A 452 1.05 3.76 4.77
C SER A 452 -0.02 2.95 4.04
N ALA A 453 -1.23 3.50 3.94
CA ALA A 453 -2.27 3.05 3.02
C ALA A 453 -2.31 3.94 1.77
N ASP A 454 -1.35 4.87 1.65
CA ASP A 454 -1.35 5.86 0.59
C ASP A 454 -1.19 5.20 -0.76
N PHE A 455 -1.83 5.82 -1.74
CA PHE A 455 -1.71 5.48 -3.13
C PHE A 455 -1.05 6.62 -3.87
N MET A 456 0.03 6.32 -4.60
CA MET A 456 0.77 7.28 -5.39
C MET A 456 0.77 6.84 -6.85
N ALA A 457 0.62 7.78 -7.76
CA ALA A 457 0.75 7.53 -9.18
C ALA A 457 1.85 8.41 -9.76
N TYR A 458 2.68 7.85 -10.64
CA TYR A 458 3.69 8.55 -11.42
C TYR A 458 3.43 8.31 -12.91
N ASP A 459 3.14 9.38 -13.64
CA ASP A 459 2.94 9.31 -15.10
C ASP A 459 4.29 9.23 -15.82
N ILE A 460 4.51 8.15 -16.57
CA ILE A 460 5.70 7.97 -17.40
C ILE A 460 5.46 8.72 -18.70
N GLY A 461 5.74 10.02 -18.69
CA GLY A 461 5.54 10.88 -19.85
C GLY A 461 6.11 10.28 -21.14
N TYR A 462 5.29 10.23 -22.19
CA TYR A 462 5.68 9.66 -23.48
C TYR A 462 6.83 10.45 -24.12
N PRO A 463 7.92 9.79 -24.57
CA PRO A 463 8.88 10.44 -25.43
C PRO A 463 8.18 10.86 -26.74
N SER A 464 8.46 12.07 -27.19
CA SER A 464 7.82 12.82 -28.29
C SER A 464 7.79 12.17 -29.69
N ARG A 465 8.13 10.88 -29.84
CA ARG A 465 8.20 10.19 -31.14
C ARG A 465 6.92 9.42 -31.52
N THR A 466 5.94 9.28 -30.64
CA THR A 466 4.73 8.45 -30.88
C THR A 466 3.40 9.19 -30.71
N ILE A 467 3.39 10.52 -30.91
CA ILE A 467 2.15 11.32 -30.87
C ILE A 467 1.10 10.86 -31.91
N ASP A 468 1.48 10.11 -32.93
CA ASP A 468 0.54 9.69 -34.00
C ASP A 468 -0.26 8.41 -33.75
N GLN A 469 -0.11 7.70 -32.61
CA GLN A 469 -0.81 6.40 -32.42
C GLN A 469 -1.75 6.26 -31.22
N MET A 470 -1.93 7.26 -30.34
CA MET A 470 -2.82 7.12 -29.17
C MET A 470 -3.74 8.32 -28.90
N ALA A 471 -4.36 8.90 -29.95
CA ALA A 471 -5.42 9.89 -29.79
C ALA A 471 -6.82 9.28 -29.47
N ARG A 472 -6.91 8.04 -28.97
CA ARG A 472 -8.20 7.44 -28.58
C ARG A 472 -8.05 6.57 -27.34
N GLY A 473 -8.16 7.20 -26.16
CA GLY A 473 -8.16 6.47 -24.90
C GLY A 473 -8.17 7.33 -23.64
N CYS A 474 -8.75 8.54 -23.66
CA CYS A 474 -9.07 9.23 -22.41
C CYS A 474 -10.20 8.46 -21.71
N PHE A 475 -9.87 7.76 -20.62
CA PHE A 475 -10.87 7.21 -19.72
C PHE A 475 -11.47 8.34 -18.87
N HIS A 476 -12.72 8.70 -19.17
CA HIS A 476 -13.62 9.26 -18.17
C HIS A 476 -13.95 8.16 -17.16
N LEU A 477 -13.54 8.33 -15.90
CA LEU A 477 -14.16 7.62 -14.78
C LEU A 477 -15.55 8.24 -14.59
N SER A 478 -16.54 7.79 -15.37
CA SER A 478 -17.94 8.11 -15.11
C SER A 478 -18.48 7.16 -14.05
N THR A 479 -18.78 7.70 -12.89
CA THR A 479 -19.71 7.14 -11.91
C THR A 479 -21.11 7.17 -12.52
N GLY A 480 -21.59 6.03 -13.02
CA GLY A 480 -22.91 5.95 -13.63
C GLY A 480 -23.40 4.51 -13.74
N THR A 481 -24.47 4.21 -13.04
CA THR A 481 -25.28 3.01 -13.21
C THR A 481 -25.88 2.99 -14.62
N GLU A 482 -25.23 2.35 -15.59
CA GLU A 482 -25.87 1.99 -16.85
C GLU A 482 -26.39 0.56 -16.78
N LYS A 483 -27.72 0.45 -16.96
CA LYS A 483 -28.42 -0.81 -17.15
C LYS A 483 -27.87 -1.51 -18.39
N TRP A 484 -27.49 -2.78 -18.21
CA TRP A 484 -27.30 -3.72 -19.30
C TRP A 484 -28.56 -3.75 -20.18
N SER A 485 -28.41 -3.44 -21.47
CA SER A 485 -29.43 -3.66 -22.50
C SER A 485 -28.86 -4.63 -23.54
N ASP A 486 -29.71 -5.55 -23.97
CA ASP A 486 -29.43 -6.80 -24.72
C ASP A 486 -28.95 -6.62 -26.17
N GLU A 487 -28.32 -5.51 -26.54
CA GLU A 487 -27.87 -5.26 -27.92
C GLU A 487 -26.38 -5.53 -28.19
N LYS A 488 -25.62 -6.02 -27.20
CA LYS A 488 -24.19 -6.38 -27.36
C LYS A 488 -23.88 -7.88 -27.41
N GLU A 489 -24.89 -8.76 -27.46
CA GLU A 489 -24.67 -10.20 -27.72
C GLU A 489 -24.48 -10.55 -29.21
N GLY A 490 -24.74 -9.60 -30.13
CA GLY A 490 -24.62 -9.85 -31.58
C GLY A 490 -23.18 -9.81 -32.13
N ALA A 491 -22.28 -9.03 -31.51
CA ALA A 491 -20.95 -8.77 -32.07
C ALA A 491 -19.85 -9.77 -31.64
N LEU A 492 -20.14 -10.66 -30.68
CA LEU A 492 -19.21 -11.70 -30.22
C LEU A 492 -19.47 -13.09 -30.85
N ARG A 493 -20.39 -13.18 -31.82
CA ARG A 493 -20.71 -14.43 -32.53
C ARG A 493 -20.15 -14.53 -33.96
N GLU A 494 -19.55 -13.48 -34.51
CA GLU A 494 -18.98 -13.52 -35.87
C GLU A 494 -17.47 -13.79 -35.93
N GLU A 495 -16.69 -13.53 -34.87
CA GLU A 495 -15.24 -13.85 -34.86
C GLU A 495 -14.90 -15.32 -34.52
N LYS A 496 -15.90 -16.16 -34.20
CA LYS A 496 -15.70 -17.59 -33.90
C LYS A 496 -15.95 -18.53 -35.08
N ARG A 497 -16.18 -18.01 -36.31
CA ARG A 497 -16.40 -18.86 -37.50
C ARG A 497 -15.22 -19.00 -38.45
N ASP A 498 -14.17 -18.18 -38.34
CA ASP A 498 -13.05 -18.21 -39.29
C ASP A 498 -11.80 -18.96 -38.80
N TYR A 499 -11.88 -19.70 -37.69
CA TYR A 499 -10.77 -20.56 -37.20
C TYR A 499 -11.06 -22.07 -37.24
N ILE A 500 -12.09 -22.49 -37.98
CA ILE A 500 -12.36 -23.90 -38.30
C ILE A 500 -12.53 -24.02 -39.82
N ASN A 501 -11.45 -23.81 -40.57
CA ASN A 501 -11.16 -24.40 -41.89
C ASN A 501 -9.88 -23.77 -42.49
N SER A 502 -8.71 -24.18 -41.99
CA SER A 502 -7.44 -24.26 -42.75
C SER A 502 -6.39 -25.01 -41.94
#